data_AF-A0A957SDR4-F1
#
_entry.id   AF-A0A957SDR4-F1
#
_cell.length_a   1.000
_cell.length_b   1.000
_cell.length_c   1.000
_cell.angle_alpha   90.00
_cell.angle_beta   90.00
_cell.angle_gamma   90.00
#
_symmetry.space_group_name_H-M   'P 1'
#
loop_
_entity.id
_entity.type
_entity.pdbx_description
1 polymer ?
#
loop_
_entity_poly.entity_id
_entity_poly.type
_entity_poly.pdbx_seq_one_letter_code
_entity_poly.pdbx_strand_id
1 'polypeptide(L)'
;MIIDSRTYHVQLNPRDPAFYNKPYPYYDQLRAQAPIFYWEEFGFWCFVAHEDVNALLRDRRFGRQITHVATREELGWPPVRADLKPFYAVDDHSMLELEPPDHTRLRGLVQKAFMARQIERLRPRIAAQSYQL
;
A
#
# COMPACT_ATOMS: atom_id res chain seq x y z
N MET A 1 -1.26 13.41 18.21
CA MET A 1 -2.36 13.18 17.26
C MET A 1 -3.45 14.20 17.55
N ILE A 2 -3.97 14.86 16.53
CA ILE A 2 -5.11 15.76 16.61
C ILE A 2 -6.16 15.23 15.63
N ILE A 3 -7.42 15.11 16.07
CA ILE A 3 -8.54 14.65 15.27
C ILE A 3 -9.58 15.77 15.22
N ASP A 4 -9.90 16.26 14.04
CA ASP A 4 -11.08 17.08 13.79
C ASP A 4 -12.15 16.21 13.13
N SER A 5 -13.05 15.66 13.95
CA SER A 5 -14.14 14.79 13.47
C SER A 5 -15.25 15.55 12.73
N ARG A 6 -15.28 16.89 12.76
CA ARG A 6 -16.27 17.67 12.01
C ARG A 6 -15.90 17.79 10.54
N THR A 7 -14.59 17.89 10.27
CA THR A 7 -14.05 17.99 8.91
C THR A 7 -13.44 16.68 8.43
N TYR A 8 -13.26 15.70 9.32
CA TYR A 8 -12.55 14.44 9.07
C TYR A 8 -11.06 14.62 8.80
N HIS A 9 -10.41 15.60 9.44
CA HIS A 9 -8.97 15.83 9.29
C HIS A 9 -8.19 15.29 10.49
N VAL A 10 -7.04 14.66 10.22
CA VAL A 10 -6.14 14.14 11.25
C VAL A 10 -4.72 14.63 11.01
N GLN A 11 -4.10 15.10 12.09
CA GLN A 11 -2.67 15.37 12.17
C GLN A 11 -2.00 14.31 13.06
N LEU A 12 -1.16 13.50 12.45
CA LEU A 12 -0.37 12.47 13.12
C LEU A 12 0.96 12.35 12.40
N ASN A 13 2.04 12.79 13.05
CA ASN A 13 3.38 12.72 12.46
C ASN A 13 3.80 11.24 12.25
N PRO A 14 3.95 10.75 11.00
CA PRO A 14 4.30 9.36 10.74
C PRO A 14 5.75 9.01 11.12
N ARG A 15 6.58 10.02 11.39
CA ARG A 15 7.98 9.87 11.82
C ARG A 15 8.14 9.93 13.34
N ASP A 16 7.05 10.09 14.09
CA ASP A 16 7.10 10.05 15.55
C ASP A 16 7.37 8.61 16.04
N PRO A 17 8.48 8.35 16.76
CA PRO A 17 8.77 7.04 17.34
C PRO A 17 7.69 6.52 18.28
N ALA A 18 6.94 7.40 18.94
CA ALA A 18 5.81 6.98 19.78
C ALA A 18 4.72 6.32 18.94
N PHE A 19 4.50 6.79 17.71
CA PHE A 19 3.52 6.24 16.80
C PHE A 19 4.02 4.93 16.15
N TYR A 20 5.12 4.95 15.40
CA TYR A 20 5.49 3.76 14.62
C TYR A 20 5.96 2.57 15.48
N ASN A 21 6.46 2.80 16.71
CA ASN A 21 6.80 1.70 17.61
C ASN A 21 5.59 1.13 18.36
N LYS A 22 4.52 1.93 18.53
CA LYS A 22 3.29 1.53 19.25
C LYS A 22 2.05 2.07 18.51
N PRO A 23 1.75 1.59 17.30
CA PRO A 23 0.74 2.23 16.45
C PRO A 23 -0.70 1.89 16.84
N TYR A 24 -0.93 0.73 17.47
CA TYR A 24 -2.28 0.22 17.73
C TYR A 24 -3.18 1.15 18.57
N PRO A 25 -2.70 1.77 19.67
CA PRO A 25 -3.51 2.74 20.42
C PRO A 25 -3.99 3.93 19.58
N TYR A 26 -3.17 4.39 18.61
CA TYR A 26 -3.56 5.46 17.70
C TYR A 26 -4.64 4.97 16.73
N TYR A 27 -4.49 3.78 16.17
CA TYR A 27 -5.50 3.18 15.31
C TYR A 27 -6.81 2.88 16.03
N ASP A 28 -6.77 2.51 17.31
CA ASP A 28 -7.97 2.33 18.14
C ASP A 28 -8.74 3.65 18.30
N GLN A 29 -8.02 4.74 18.60
CA GLN A 29 -8.61 6.08 18.69
C GLN A 29 -9.20 6.54 17.35
N LEU A 30 -8.49 6.32 16.24
CA LEU A 30 -8.97 6.67 14.91
C LEU A 30 -10.23 5.87 14.54
N ARG A 31 -10.24 4.55 14.73
CA ARG A 31 -11.44 3.74 14.49
C ARG A 31 -12.65 4.19 15.31
N ALA A 32 -12.43 4.62 16.55
CA ALA A 32 -13.50 5.05 17.44
C ALA A 32 -14.08 6.44 17.10
N GLN A 33 -13.28 7.34 16.52
CA GLN A 33 -13.65 8.76 16.37
C GLN A 33 -13.73 9.25 14.92
N ALA A 34 -12.89 8.72 14.04
CA ALA A 34 -12.77 9.10 12.64
C ALA A 34 -12.18 7.92 11.83
N PRO A 35 -12.96 6.86 11.55
CA PRO A 35 -12.47 5.68 10.82
C PRO A 35 -12.10 5.96 9.36
N ILE A 36 -12.59 7.07 8.83
CA ILE A 36 -12.29 7.64 7.52
C ILE A 36 -11.85 9.09 7.75
N PHE A 37 -10.67 9.46 7.27
CA PHE A 37 -10.11 10.80 7.50
C PHE A 37 -9.10 11.21 6.43
N TYR A 38 -8.96 12.51 6.22
CA TYR A 38 -7.86 13.09 5.48
C TYR A 38 -6.63 13.25 6.38
N TRP A 39 -5.54 12.59 6.01
CA TRP A 39 -4.30 12.65 6.78
C TRP A 39 -3.41 13.78 6.27
N GLU A 40 -3.29 14.85 7.05
CA GLU A 40 -2.61 16.10 6.64
C GLU A 40 -1.15 15.89 6.22
N GLU A 41 -0.39 15.07 6.96
CA GLU A 41 1.02 14.82 6.65
C GLU A 41 1.23 14.05 5.35
N PHE A 42 0.21 13.33 4.87
CA PHE A 42 0.27 12.54 3.65
C PHE A 42 -0.49 13.16 2.47
N GLY A 43 -1.48 14.01 2.74
CA GLY A 43 -2.27 14.68 1.73
C GLY A 43 -3.28 13.78 1.01
N PHE A 44 -3.79 12.74 1.68
CA PHE A 44 -4.81 11.85 1.11
C PHE A 44 -5.76 11.25 2.15
N TRP A 45 -6.90 10.74 1.66
CA TRP A 45 -7.88 10.02 2.45
C TRP A 45 -7.35 8.66 2.91
N CYS A 46 -7.59 8.35 4.18
CA CYS A 46 -7.17 7.16 4.87
C CYS A 46 -8.37 6.44 5.49
N PHE A 47 -8.30 5.12 5.49
CA PHE A 47 -9.33 4.22 5.99
C PHE A 47 -8.69 3.24 6.96
N VAL A 48 -9.22 3.15 8.18
CA VAL A 48 -8.64 2.31 9.25
C VAL A 48 -9.59 1.24 9.79
N ALA A 49 -10.85 1.24 9.33
CA ALA A 49 -11.81 0.18 9.62
C ALA A 49 -11.65 -0.98 8.63
N HIS A 50 -11.70 -2.20 9.14
CA HIS A 50 -11.50 -3.41 8.32
C HIS A 50 -12.54 -3.53 7.19
N GLU A 51 -13.80 -3.19 7.46
CA GLU A 51 -14.87 -3.30 6.46
C GLU A 51 -14.64 -2.39 5.26
N ASP A 52 -14.25 -1.13 5.50
CA ASP A 52 -13.95 -0.15 4.45
C ASP A 52 -12.73 -0.56 3.65
N VAL A 53 -11.64 -0.93 4.32
CA VAL A 53 -10.40 -1.36 3.66
C VAL A 53 -10.66 -2.59 2.78
N ASN A 54 -11.38 -3.60 3.30
CA ASN A 54 -11.69 -4.79 2.52
C ASN A 54 -12.65 -4.51 1.35
N ALA A 55 -13.59 -3.57 1.49
CA ALA A 55 -14.45 -3.15 0.39
C ALA A 55 -13.65 -2.43 -0.71
N LEU A 56 -12.78 -1.48 -0.34
CA LEU A 56 -11.94 -0.73 -1.28
C LEU A 56 -10.97 -1.63 -2.05
N LEU A 57 -10.32 -2.58 -1.37
CA LEU A 57 -9.37 -3.50 -2.01
C LEU A 57 -10.03 -4.45 -3.05
N ARG A 58 -11.35 -4.56 -3.05
CA ARG A 58 -12.12 -5.40 -4.00
C ARG A 58 -12.84 -4.59 -5.06
N ASP A 59 -12.98 -3.28 -4.86
CA ASP A 59 -13.69 -2.40 -5.76
C ASP A 59 -12.80 -2.03 -6.95
N ARG A 60 -13.21 -2.46 -8.15
CA ARG A 60 -12.47 -2.26 -9.40
C ARG A 60 -12.43 -0.81 -9.89
N ARG A 61 -13.13 0.10 -9.22
CA ARG A 61 -12.98 1.55 -9.43
C ARG A 61 -11.68 2.08 -8.84
N PHE A 62 -11.09 1.35 -7.88
CA PHE A 62 -9.80 1.66 -7.29
C PHE A 62 -8.71 0.76 -7.88
N GLY A 63 -7.51 1.31 -7.98
CA GLY A 63 -6.32 0.64 -8.46
C GLY A 63 -5.11 1.05 -7.63
N ARG A 64 -4.01 0.32 -7.83
CA ARG A 64 -2.67 0.65 -7.35
C ARG A 64 -2.10 1.90 -8.01
N GLN A 65 -2.39 2.13 -9.29
CA GLN A 65 -1.96 3.31 -10.05
C GLN A 65 -3.10 3.89 -10.90
N ILE A 66 -3.09 5.20 -11.12
CA ILE A 66 -4.08 5.92 -11.96
C ILE A 66 -3.51 6.33 -13.32
N THR A 67 -2.20 6.20 -13.52
CA THR A 67 -1.47 6.64 -14.73
C THR A 67 -1.82 5.86 -15.99
N HIS A 68 -2.50 4.71 -15.85
CA HIS A 68 -3.09 3.97 -16.95
C HIS A 68 -4.38 4.62 -17.51
N VAL A 69 -4.94 5.61 -16.81
CA VAL A 69 -6.18 6.34 -17.19
C VAL A 69 -5.92 7.82 -17.44
N ALA A 70 -5.01 8.45 -16.69
CA ALA A 70 -4.68 9.87 -16.81
C ALA A 70 -3.18 10.12 -16.65
N THR A 71 -2.61 11.04 -17.41
CA THR A 71 -1.19 11.40 -17.28
C THR A 71 -0.92 12.17 -15.99
N ARG A 72 0.36 12.28 -15.60
CA ARG A 72 0.74 13.10 -14.44
C ARG A 72 0.34 14.56 -14.64
N GLU A 73 0.47 15.06 -15.88
CA GLU A 73 0.08 16.41 -16.26
C GLU A 73 -1.43 16.63 -16.08
N GLU A 74 -2.26 15.69 -16.53
CA GLU A 74 -3.73 15.75 -16.36
C GLU A 74 -4.15 15.73 -14.88
N LEU A 75 -3.37 15.03 -14.04
CA LEU A 75 -3.58 14.97 -12.59
C LEU A 75 -3.00 16.19 -11.83
N GLY A 76 -2.32 17.11 -12.52
CA GLY A 76 -1.63 18.24 -11.90
C GLY A 76 -0.45 17.82 -11.02
N TRP A 77 0.07 16.61 -11.20
CA TRP A 77 1.21 16.10 -10.44
C TRP A 77 2.52 16.66 -10.98
N PRO A 78 3.53 16.90 -10.11
CA PRO A 78 4.84 17.36 -10.57
C PRO A 78 5.48 16.31 -11.49
N PRO A 79 6.36 16.72 -12.42
CA PRO A 79 7.12 15.78 -13.23
C PRO A 79 7.99 14.89 -12.34
N VAL A 80 8.27 13.67 -12.82
CA VAL A 80 9.21 12.77 -12.14
C VAL A 80 10.58 13.44 -12.06
N ARG A 81 11.13 13.51 -10.85
CA ARG A 81 12.47 14.08 -10.64
C ARG A 81 13.52 13.29 -11.43
N ALA A 82 14.47 14.01 -12.03
CA ALA A 82 15.45 13.41 -12.94
C ALA A 82 16.31 12.32 -12.27
N ASP A 83 16.66 12.49 -11.00
CA ASP A 83 17.42 11.55 -10.18
C ASP A 83 16.65 10.25 -9.89
N LEU A 84 15.31 10.29 -9.95
CA LEU A 84 14.45 9.11 -9.74
C LEU A 84 14.08 8.38 -11.02
N LYS A 85 14.41 8.92 -12.21
CA LYS A 85 14.07 8.25 -13.49
C LYS A 85 14.57 6.81 -13.58
N PRO A 86 15.81 6.47 -13.16
CA PRO A 86 16.27 5.08 -13.19
C PRO A 86 15.47 4.14 -12.28
N PHE A 87 14.99 4.64 -11.13
CA PHE A 87 14.15 3.86 -10.22
C PHE A 87 12.81 3.53 -10.88
N TYR A 88 12.12 4.54 -11.42
CA TYR A 88 10.83 4.34 -12.08
C TYR A 88 10.95 3.49 -13.35
N ALA A 89 12.04 3.58 -14.11
CA ALA A 89 12.26 2.73 -15.27
C ALA A 89 12.28 1.22 -14.94
N VAL A 90 12.69 0.84 -13.71
CA VAL A 90 12.60 -0.55 -13.23
C VAL A 90 11.17 -0.85 -12.75
N ASP A 91 10.57 0.09 -12.03
CA ASP A 91 9.27 -0.09 -11.37
C ASP A 91 8.09 -0.09 -12.36
N ASP A 92 8.21 0.62 -13.48
CA ASP A 92 7.21 0.69 -14.58
C ASP A 92 6.89 -0.70 -15.19
N HIS A 93 7.75 -1.69 -14.94
CA HIS A 93 7.55 -3.08 -15.38
C HIS A 93 7.29 -4.05 -14.22
N SER A 94 7.23 -3.56 -13.00
CA SER A 94 6.90 -4.35 -11.82
C SER A 94 5.43 -4.77 -11.87
N MET A 95 5.16 -6.06 -11.67
CA MET A 95 3.79 -6.55 -11.53
C MET A 95 3.04 -5.88 -10.37
N LEU A 96 3.75 -5.34 -9.37
CA LEU A 96 3.15 -4.63 -8.24
C LEU A 96 2.69 -3.21 -8.57
N GLU A 97 3.04 -2.70 -9.74
CA GLU A 97 2.75 -1.33 -10.19
C GLU A 97 1.85 -1.30 -11.43
N LEU A 98 1.43 -2.46 -11.93
CA LEU A 98 0.60 -2.58 -13.12
C LEU A 98 -0.87 -2.82 -12.77
N GLU A 99 -1.74 -2.38 -13.66
CA GLU A 99 -3.18 -2.65 -13.62
C GLU A 99 -3.56 -3.76 -14.62
N PRO A 100 -4.78 -4.33 -14.55
CA PRO A 100 -5.30 -5.17 -15.61
C PRO A 100 -5.31 -4.46 -16.98
N PRO A 101 -5.05 -5.16 -18.09
CA PRO A 101 -4.89 -6.62 -18.20
C PRO A 101 -3.49 -7.16 -17.90
N ASP A 102 -2.46 -6.31 -17.85
CA ASP A 102 -1.07 -6.76 -17.72
C ASP A 102 -0.77 -7.39 -16.36
N HIS A 103 -1.25 -6.79 -15.27
CA HIS A 103 -1.15 -7.39 -13.95
C HIS A 103 -1.79 -8.78 -13.90
N THR A 104 -2.98 -8.94 -14.49
CA THR A 104 -3.68 -10.25 -14.54
C THR A 104 -2.85 -11.30 -15.25
N ARG A 105 -2.25 -10.95 -16.40
CA ARG A 105 -1.39 -11.84 -17.19
C ARG A 105 -0.13 -12.24 -16.40
N LEU A 106 0.60 -11.27 -15.85
CA LEU A 106 1.83 -11.51 -15.11
C LEU A 106 1.58 -12.33 -13.84
N ARG A 107 0.52 -11.97 -13.09
CA ARG A 107 0.11 -12.69 -11.88
C ARG A 107 -0.20 -14.16 -12.16
N GLY A 108 -0.86 -14.46 -13.28
CA GLY A 108 -1.12 -15.84 -13.70
C GLY A 108 0.14 -16.66 -13.99
N LEU A 109 1.21 -16.03 -14.48
CA LEU A 109 2.50 -16.68 -14.70
C LEU A 109 3.24 -16.93 -13.37
N VAL A 110 3.29 -15.91 -12.51
CA VAL A 110 4.04 -15.95 -11.24
C VAL A 110 3.40 -16.88 -10.21
N GLN A 111 2.06 -16.92 -10.11
CA GLN A 111 1.35 -17.73 -9.11
C GLN A 111 1.74 -19.22 -9.11
N LYS A 112 2.16 -19.78 -10.25
CA LYS A 112 2.61 -21.18 -10.36
C LYS A 112 3.80 -21.49 -9.46
N ALA A 113 4.68 -20.51 -9.24
CA ALA A 113 5.83 -20.65 -8.33
C ALA A 113 5.43 -20.57 -6.84
N PHE A 114 4.28 -19.96 -6.53
CA PHE A 114 3.80 -19.71 -5.16
C PHE A 114 2.69 -20.68 -4.71
N MET A 115 2.46 -21.77 -5.44
CA MET A 115 1.52 -22.81 -5.01
C MET A 115 1.98 -23.46 -3.70
N ALA A 116 1.04 -23.88 -2.85
CA ALA A 116 1.33 -24.47 -1.53
C ALA A 116 2.40 -25.58 -1.59
N ARG A 117 2.31 -26.48 -2.57
CA ARG A 117 3.32 -27.55 -2.76
C ARG A 117 4.73 -27.02 -3.04
N GLN A 118 4.88 -25.91 -3.76
CA GLN A 118 6.19 -25.30 -4.03
C GLN A 118 6.75 -24.64 -2.77
N ILE A 119 5.90 -23.94 -2.01
CA ILE A 119 6.29 -23.32 -0.74
C ILE A 119 6.71 -24.37 0.28
N GLU A 120 5.97 -25.48 0.41
CA GLU A 120 6.31 -26.57 1.33
C GLU A 120 7.67 -27.20 1.05
N ARG A 121 8.12 -27.21 -0.21
CA ARG A 121 9.48 -27.69 -0.56
C ARG A 121 10.60 -26.83 0.01
N LEU A 122 10.31 -25.57 0.36
CA LEU A 122 11.28 -24.68 1.00
C LEU A 122 11.46 -24.99 2.50
N ARG A 123 10.51 -25.68 3.13
CA ARG A 123 10.50 -25.94 4.58
C ARG A 123 11.82 -26.53 5.11
N PRO A 124 12.41 -27.59 4.52
CA PRO A 124 13.65 -28.18 5.05
C PRO A 124 14.83 -27.20 4.99
N ARG A 125 14.94 -26.41 3.91
CA ARG A 125 16.00 -25.41 3.75
C ARG A 125 15.85 -24.28 4.75
N ILE A 126 14.63 -23.74 4.91
CA ILE A 126 14.35 -22.67 5.87
C ILE A 126 14.64 -23.14 7.29
N ALA A 127 14.20 -24.36 7.66
CA ALA A 127 14.47 -24.94 8.96
C ALA A 127 15.98 -25.07 9.22
N ALA A 128 16.73 -25.64 8.28
CA ALA A 128 18.18 -25.74 8.40
C ALA A 128 18.86 -24.38 8.59
N GLN A 129 18.46 -23.36 7.82
CA GLN A 129 19.00 -22.00 7.94
C GLN A 129 18.64 -21.35 9.28
N SER A 130 17.44 -21.60 9.82
CA SER A 130 17.02 -21.04 11.13
C SER A 130 17.81 -21.59 12.32
N TYR A 131 18.47 -22.73 12.18
CA TYR A 131 19.34 -23.29 13.22
C TYR A 131 20.80 -22.81 13.10
N GLN A 132 21.15 -22.09 12.03
CA GLN A 132 22.50 -21.58 11.75
C GLN A 132 22.68 -20.09 12.08
N LEU A 133 21.58 -19.38 12.37
CA LEU A 133 21.54 -17.97 12.77
C LEU A 133 21.19 -17.87 14.25
#